data_AF-A0A9W3H9A3-F1
#
_entry.id   AF-A0A9W3H9A3-F1
#
_cell.length_a   1.000
_cell.length_b   1.000
_cell.length_c   1.000
_cell.angle_alpha   90.00
_cell.angle_beta   90.00
_cell.angle_gamma   90.00
#
_symmetry.space_group_name_H-M   'P 1'
#
loop_
_entity.id
_entity.type
_entity.pdbx_description
1 polymer ?
#
loop_
_entity_poly.entity_id
_entity_poly.type
_entity_poly.pdbx_seq_one_letter_code
_entity_poly.pdbx_strand_id
1 'polypeptide(L)'
;MTTPRKQRSPPAPQPSTTPPPRGSLPPRPCSAPSPFSYHFPLPAVATQREAEIRKDVQTYYGQVLRKSADLQTNACVTAAGPVPRHIREALKNVHEEVSLRYYGCGLVIPECLENCWILDLGSGSGRDCYALSQLVGEKGHVTGIDMTEGQVEVAKKYMNYHMEKYGFRAPNVTFIYGYIEKLGEAGIKNESYDIVISNCVINLVPDKQRVLQEVYRVLKHGGELYFSDVYASLELPEEIRTHKILWGECLGGALYWKDLAILAQNVGFCPPRLVTANLITVQNKELESVIGDCRFVSATFRLFKLPMTGPTERCQVTYNGGITGHEKGLVFDANFTFKKGETVEVDEETAAILKNSRFAQDFLIRPIGEKLPTRGGCTALQAKDIITDPFQLAEESDHMKSRCPPDAAGGCCDTKKCCKNYN
;
A
#
# COMPACT_ATOMS: atom_id res chain seq x y z
N MET A 1 -4.72 -86.75 7.52
CA MET A 1 -4.30 -85.37 7.21
C MET A 1 -4.94 -84.99 5.90
N THR A 2 -6.06 -84.29 5.95
CA THR A 2 -6.90 -83.97 4.79
C THR A 2 -7.56 -82.61 5.04
N THR A 3 -7.43 -81.73 4.07
CA THR A 3 -7.91 -80.35 4.02
C THR A 3 -9.44 -80.24 4.15
N PRO A 4 -9.99 -79.20 4.80
CA PRO A 4 -11.43 -78.97 4.78
C PRO A 4 -11.87 -77.98 3.69
N ARG A 5 -12.93 -78.39 2.98
CA ARG A 5 -13.74 -77.68 1.98
C ARG A 5 -14.59 -76.55 2.59
N LYS A 6 -14.86 -75.52 1.76
CA LYS A 6 -15.87 -74.46 1.93
C LYS A 6 -17.32 -74.99 1.98
N GLN A 7 -18.16 -74.41 2.84
CA GLN A 7 -19.63 -74.26 2.68
C GLN A 7 -20.05 -72.91 3.33
N ARG A 8 -20.28 -71.85 2.55
CA ARG A 8 -21.58 -71.29 2.09
C ARG A 8 -22.58 -70.94 3.22
N SER A 9 -22.61 -69.66 3.57
CA SER A 9 -23.66 -68.98 4.34
C SER A 9 -24.87 -68.63 3.44
N PRO A 10 -26.11 -68.61 3.97
CA PRO A 10 -27.31 -68.23 3.22
C PRO A 10 -27.43 -66.69 3.07
N PRO A 11 -28.20 -66.19 2.08
CA PRO A 11 -28.28 -64.77 1.75
C PRO A 11 -29.20 -63.98 2.69
N ALA A 12 -28.90 -62.69 2.83
CA ALA A 12 -29.66 -61.71 3.60
C ALA A 12 -31.03 -61.38 2.97
N PRO A 13 -32.06 -61.02 3.76
CA PRO A 13 -33.36 -60.61 3.25
C PRO A 13 -33.30 -59.19 2.66
N GLN A 14 -33.94 -59.00 1.50
CA GLN A 14 -34.14 -57.68 0.86
C GLN A 14 -35.22 -56.86 1.60
N PRO A 15 -35.12 -55.51 1.60
CA PRO A 15 -36.04 -54.64 2.33
C PRO A 15 -37.38 -54.47 1.59
N SER A 16 -38.47 -54.61 2.35
CA SER A 16 -39.85 -54.37 1.90
C SER A 16 -40.14 -52.88 1.71
N THR A 17 -40.72 -52.54 0.56
CA THR A 17 -41.24 -51.21 0.22
C THR A 17 -42.67 -51.02 0.72
N THR A 18 -42.84 -50.24 1.79
CA THR A 18 -44.14 -49.64 2.16
C THR A 18 -43.90 -48.32 2.92
N PRO A 19 -44.46 -47.18 2.47
CA PRO A 19 -44.29 -45.90 3.16
C PRO A 19 -45.26 -45.79 4.36
N PRO A 20 -44.84 -45.24 5.51
CA PRO A 20 -45.70 -44.98 6.66
C PRO A 20 -46.49 -43.66 6.51
N PRO A 21 -47.57 -43.45 7.28
CA PRO A 21 -48.49 -42.33 7.11
C PRO A 21 -47.89 -41.00 7.58
N ARG A 22 -48.32 -39.89 6.97
CA ARG A 22 -47.91 -38.52 7.28
C ARG A 22 -48.37 -38.12 8.70
N GLY A 23 -47.44 -38.09 9.63
CA GLY A 23 -47.55 -37.36 10.90
C GLY A 23 -47.08 -35.92 10.73
N SER A 24 -47.86 -34.99 11.26
CA SER A 24 -47.63 -33.55 11.32
C SER A 24 -46.39 -33.18 12.15
N LEU A 25 -45.43 -32.47 11.54
CA LEU A 25 -44.30 -31.82 12.23
C LEU A 25 -44.71 -30.47 12.86
N PRO A 26 -44.10 -30.06 14.00
CA PRO A 26 -44.35 -28.77 14.63
C PRO A 26 -43.75 -27.61 13.80
N PRO A 27 -44.24 -26.37 13.95
CA PRO A 27 -43.82 -25.25 13.11
C PRO A 27 -42.36 -24.87 13.37
N ARG A 28 -41.61 -24.62 12.28
CA ARG A 28 -40.24 -24.09 12.34
C ARG A 28 -40.26 -22.64 12.86
N PRO A 29 -39.27 -22.22 13.65
CA PRO A 29 -39.13 -20.83 14.06
C PRO A 29 -38.84 -19.94 12.83
N CYS A 30 -39.47 -18.77 12.81
CA CYS A 30 -39.35 -17.76 11.76
C CYS A 30 -37.89 -17.42 11.47
N SER A 31 -37.50 -17.55 10.21
CA SER A 31 -36.27 -17.00 9.65
C SER A 31 -36.29 -15.48 9.76
N ALA A 32 -35.27 -14.90 10.38
CA ALA A 32 -34.99 -13.47 10.33
C ALA A 32 -34.83 -12.97 8.89
N PRO A 33 -35.24 -11.73 8.56
CA PRO A 33 -35.16 -11.20 7.20
C PRO A 33 -33.68 -11.05 6.79
N SER A 34 -33.35 -11.55 5.60
CA SER A 34 -32.05 -11.32 4.96
C SER A 34 -31.82 -9.83 4.74
N PRO A 35 -30.62 -9.29 4.96
CA PRO A 35 -30.33 -7.92 4.58
C PRO A 35 -30.38 -7.79 3.06
N PHE A 36 -31.18 -6.83 2.60
CA PHE A 36 -31.36 -6.35 1.23
C PHE A 36 -30.23 -6.72 0.27
N SER A 37 -30.49 -7.68 -0.61
CA SER A 37 -29.72 -7.86 -1.85
C SER A 37 -30.13 -6.76 -2.82
N TYR A 38 -29.41 -5.64 -2.82
CA TYR A 38 -29.48 -4.66 -3.91
C TYR A 38 -28.86 -5.29 -5.16
N HIS A 39 -29.69 -5.91 -6.00
CA HIS A 39 -29.32 -6.17 -7.39
C HIS A 39 -29.38 -4.86 -8.16
N PHE A 40 -28.25 -4.17 -8.25
CA PHE A 40 -28.05 -3.20 -9.31
C PHE A 40 -27.91 -3.96 -10.64
N PRO A 41 -28.75 -3.71 -11.66
CA PRO A 41 -28.44 -4.17 -12.99
C PRO A 41 -27.19 -3.41 -13.45
N LEU A 42 -26.08 -4.13 -13.66
CA LEU A 42 -24.90 -3.59 -14.33
C LEU A 42 -25.34 -3.08 -15.72
N PRO A 43 -25.21 -1.77 -16.02
CA PRO A 43 -25.51 -1.30 -17.36
C PRO A 43 -24.35 -1.73 -18.27
N ALA A 44 -24.66 -2.44 -19.34
CA ALA A 44 -23.72 -2.89 -20.38
C ALA A 44 -22.93 -1.75 -21.09
N VAL A 45 -23.12 -0.49 -20.67
CA VAL A 45 -22.42 0.71 -21.15
C VAL A 45 -21.16 1.00 -20.34
N ALA A 46 -21.04 0.48 -19.10
CA ALA A 46 -19.87 0.71 -18.24
C ALA A 46 -18.58 0.03 -18.77
N THR A 47 -18.67 -0.96 -19.66
CA THR A 47 -17.50 -1.77 -20.07
C THR A 47 -16.71 -1.18 -21.25
N GLN A 48 -17.33 -0.42 -22.15
CA GLN A 48 -16.63 0.14 -23.32
C GLN A 48 -15.73 1.32 -22.93
N ARG A 49 -16.22 2.24 -22.10
CA ARG A 49 -15.43 3.38 -21.59
C ARG A 49 -14.24 2.91 -20.75
N GLU A 50 -14.41 1.88 -19.91
CA GLU A 50 -13.30 1.30 -19.14
C GLU A 50 -12.24 0.67 -20.02
N ALA A 51 -12.63 -0.05 -21.08
CA ALA A 51 -11.69 -0.63 -22.03
C ALA A 51 -10.92 0.46 -22.80
N GLU A 52 -11.59 1.55 -23.16
CA GLU A 52 -10.94 2.72 -23.78
C GLU A 52 -9.94 3.39 -22.83
N ILE A 53 -10.30 3.60 -21.57
CA ILE A 53 -9.39 4.14 -20.55
C ILE A 53 -8.16 3.24 -20.40
N ARG A 54 -8.34 1.92 -20.26
CA ARG A 54 -7.21 0.97 -20.17
C ARG A 54 -6.27 1.10 -21.37
N LYS A 55 -6.82 1.18 -22.58
CA LYS A 55 -6.05 1.31 -23.81
C LYS A 55 -5.31 2.65 -23.88
N ASP A 56 -5.96 3.74 -23.48
CA ASP A 56 -5.35 5.07 -23.44
C ASP A 56 -4.17 5.10 -22.45
N VAL A 57 -4.34 4.51 -21.26
CA VAL A 57 -3.26 4.38 -20.25
C VAL A 57 -2.13 3.50 -20.76
N GLN A 58 -2.42 2.31 -21.32
CA GLN A 58 -1.41 1.44 -21.93
C GLN A 58 -0.62 2.16 -23.03
N THR A 59 -1.31 2.93 -23.88
CA THR A 59 -0.67 3.68 -24.95
C THR A 59 0.20 4.80 -24.39
N TYR A 60 -0.29 5.51 -23.37
CA TYR A 60 0.46 6.59 -22.72
C TYR A 60 1.78 6.09 -22.12
N TYR A 61 1.74 5.08 -21.26
CA TYR A 61 2.94 4.54 -20.60
C TYR A 61 3.79 3.60 -21.46
N GLY A 62 3.20 3.00 -22.50
CA GLY A 62 3.90 2.10 -23.41
C GLY A 62 4.53 2.79 -24.62
N GLN A 63 4.00 3.93 -25.07
CA GLN A 63 4.40 4.56 -26.34
C GLN A 63 4.67 6.07 -26.25
N VAL A 64 3.91 6.80 -25.43
CA VAL A 64 3.99 8.27 -25.35
C VAL A 64 5.11 8.70 -24.40
N LEU A 65 5.13 8.17 -23.18
CA LEU A 65 6.19 8.42 -22.20
C LEU A 65 7.48 7.73 -22.65
N ARG A 66 8.54 8.52 -22.85
CA ARG A 66 9.88 8.01 -23.20
C ARG A 66 10.90 8.30 -22.10
N LYS A 67 10.71 9.35 -21.29
CA LYS A 67 11.55 9.71 -20.14
C LYS A 67 10.70 10.36 -19.03
N SER A 68 11.13 10.27 -17.77
CA SER A 68 10.42 10.89 -16.63
C SER A 68 10.33 12.43 -16.71
N ALA A 69 11.18 13.07 -17.53
CA ALA A 69 11.14 14.51 -17.80
C ALA A 69 9.97 14.94 -18.70
N ASP A 70 9.24 14.00 -19.29
CA ASP A 70 8.09 14.26 -20.16
C ASP A 70 6.80 14.56 -19.34
N LEU A 71 6.82 14.37 -18.01
CA LEU A 71 5.69 14.65 -17.10
C LEU A 71 5.41 16.16 -17.01
N GLN A 72 4.13 16.55 -17.07
CA GLN A 72 3.72 17.97 -17.10
C GLN A 72 3.33 18.55 -15.73
N THR A 73 3.36 17.73 -14.69
CA THR A 73 2.99 18.11 -13.33
C THR A 73 4.10 17.77 -12.33
N ASN A 74 4.16 18.47 -11.20
CA ASN A 74 4.98 18.03 -10.07
C ASN A 74 4.20 17.07 -9.15
N ALA A 75 3.09 16.49 -9.63
CA ALA A 75 2.36 15.41 -8.95
C ALA A 75 3.31 14.31 -8.48
N CYS A 76 4.44 14.23 -9.17
CA CYS A 76 5.50 13.25 -9.09
C CYS A 76 6.77 13.71 -8.36
N VAL A 77 6.61 14.38 -7.22
CA VAL A 77 7.75 14.70 -6.33
C VAL A 77 7.69 13.89 -5.05
N THR A 78 8.73 13.08 -4.85
CA THR A 78 9.03 12.31 -3.63
C THR A 78 8.99 13.18 -2.36
N ALA A 79 8.55 12.58 -1.25
CA ALA A 79 8.49 13.19 0.07
C ALA A 79 9.77 13.95 0.49
N ALA A 80 9.56 15.01 1.27
CA ALA A 80 10.50 16.03 1.74
C ALA A 80 11.76 15.57 2.52
N GLY A 81 11.99 14.27 2.69
CA GLY A 81 13.04 13.73 3.56
C GLY A 81 14.21 13.11 2.80
N PRO A 82 15.43 13.10 3.38
CA PRO A 82 16.56 12.39 2.79
C PRO A 82 16.31 10.88 2.80
N VAL A 83 16.34 10.25 1.62
CA VAL A 83 16.19 8.80 1.47
C VAL A 83 17.24 8.08 2.33
N PRO A 84 16.84 7.11 3.19
CA PRO A 84 17.78 6.34 4.01
C PRO A 84 18.92 5.74 3.19
N ARG A 85 20.11 5.66 3.80
CA ARG A 85 21.33 5.21 3.11
C ARG A 85 21.17 3.82 2.46
N HIS A 86 20.60 2.87 3.19
CA HIS A 86 20.42 1.50 2.71
C HIS A 86 19.47 1.44 1.49
N ILE A 87 18.40 2.26 1.46
CA ILE A 87 17.51 2.39 0.30
C ILE A 87 18.24 3.03 -0.89
N ARG A 88 19.02 4.09 -0.66
CA ARG A 88 19.82 4.72 -1.73
C ARG A 88 20.84 3.75 -2.33
N GLU A 89 21.47 2.92 -1.50
CA GLU A 89 22.40 1.88 -1.96
C GLU A 89 21.68 0.80 -2.77
N ALA A 90 20.51 0.34 -2.32
CA ALA A 90 19.68 -0.60 -3.08
C ALA A 90 19.30 -0.06 -4.46
N LEU A 91 18.83 1.19 -4.54
CA LEU A 91 18.47 1.84 -5.80
C LEU A 91 19.67 1.98 -6.76
N LYS A 92 20.87 2.27 -6.24
CA LYS A 92 22.09 2.38 -7.06
C LYS A 92 22.53 1.06 -7.69
N ASN A 93 22.13 -0.07 -7.12
CA ASN A 93 22.46 -1.38 -7.64
C ASN A 93 21.49 -1.86 -8.73
N VAL A 94 20.39 -1.14 -8.97
CA VAL A 94 19.44 -1.45 -10.04
C VAL A 94 20.06 -1.12 -11.39
N HIS A 95 19.89 -2.03 -12.36
CA HIS A 95 20.40 -1.86 -13.71
C HIS A 95 19.91 -0.55 -14.34
N GLU A 96 20.79 0.13 -15.08
CA GLU A 96 20.50 1.45 -15.65
C GLU A 96 19.29 1.44 -16.59
N GLU A 97 19.19 0.45 -17.50
CA GLU A 97 18.03 0.35 -18.42
C GLU A 97 16.71 0.16 -17.65
N VAL A 98 16.72 -0.57 -16.53
CA VAL A 98 15.53 -0.70 -15.68
C VAL A 98 15.16 0.65 -15.07
N SER A 99 16.17 1.37 -14.54
CA SER A 99 15.95 2.67 -13.91
C SER A 99 15.52 3.75 -14.90
N LEU A 100 16.04 3.76 -16.13
CA LEU A 100 15.73 4.76 -17.16
C LEU A 100 14.29 4.68 -17.68
N ARG A 101 13.67 3.49 -17.63
CA ARG A 101 12.27 3.28 -18.06
C ARG A 101 11.25 3.39 -16.92
N TYR A 102 11.68 3.94 -15.78
CA TYR A 102 10.83 4.17 -14.63
C TYR A 102 10.04 5.48 -14.76
N TYR A 103 8.71 5.36 -14.68
CA TYR A 103 7.79 6.50 -14.76
C TYR A 103 7.09 6.80 -13.44
N GLY A 104 7.59 6.25 -12.33
CA GLY A 104 7.02 6.49 -11.01
C GLY A 104 7.46 7.82 -10.41
N CYS A 105 6.65 8.25 -9.45
CA CYS A 105 6.51 9.63 -9.01
C CYS A 105 7.12 9.88 -7.61
N GLY A 106 7.78 8.86 -7.05
CA GLY A 106 8.31 8.87 -5.69
C GLY A 106 8.92 7.51 -5.32
N LEU A 107 9.15 7.28 -4.03
CA LEU A 107 9.61 6.00 -3.49
C LEU A 107 8.56 5.51 -2.50
N VAL A 108 7.95 4.38 -2.79
CA VAL A 108 6.96 3.71 -1.94
C VAL A 108 7.63 2.48 -1.35
N ILE A 109 8.43 2.70 -0.30
CA ILE A 109 9.20 1.65 0.36
C ILE A 109 8.81 1.68 1.84
N PRO A 110 7.99 0.72 2.32
CA PRO A 110 7.62 0.65 3.72
C PRO A 110 8.79 0.17 4.59
N GLU A 111 8.62 0.30 5.90
CA GLU A 111 9.58 -0.19 6.89
C GLU A 111 9.38 -1.69 7.17
N CYS A 112 10.33 -2.30 7.90
CA CYS A 112 10.26 -3.69 8.36
C CYS A 112 10.06 -4.69 7.19
N LEU A 113 11.04 -4.76 6.27
CA LEU A 113 10.92 -5.50 5.01
C LEU A 113 11.55 -6.90 5.04
N GLU A 114 12.38 -7.19 6.03
CA GLU A 114 13.20 -8.40 6.04
C GLU A 114 12.34 -9.67 5.91
N ASN A 115 12.68 -10.50 4.93
CA ASN A 115 12.00 -11.76 4.58
C ASN A 115 10.54 -11.61 4.13
N CYS A 116 10.04 -10.39 3.89
CA CYS A 116 8.67 -10.17 3.45
C CYS A 116 8.44 -10.63 2.01
N TRP A 117 7.20 -11.02 1.74
CA TRP A 117 6.66 -11.22 0.40
C TRP A 117 5.90 -9.98 -0.02
N ILE A 118 6.37 -9.32 -1.08
CA ILE A 118 5.85 -8.03 -1.56
C ILE A 118 5.24 -8.20 -2.95
N LEU A 119 4.06 -7.61 -3.16
CA LEU A 119 3.46 -7.43 -4.48
C LEU A 119 3.49 -5.95 -4.86
N ASP A 120 4.06 -5.64 -6.02
CA ASP A 120 4.16 -4.30 -6.59
C ASP A 120 3.17 -4.13 -7.75
N LEU A 121 2.19 -3.24 -7.58
CA LEU A 121 1.11 -2.98 -8.54
C LEU A 121 1.52 -1.88 -9.52
N GLY A 122 1.64 -2.26 -10.79
CA GLY A 122 2.16 -1.39 -11.86
C GLY A 122 3.68 -1.24 -11.74
N SER A 123 4.38 -2.37 -11.69
CA SER A 123 5.82 -2.42 -11.42
C SER A 123 6.70 -1.80 -12.52
N GLY A 124 6.13 -1.52 -13.69
CA GLY A 124 6.86 -1.05 -14.86
C GLY A 124 8.03 -1.97 -15.21
N SER A 125 9.19 -1.37 -15.47
CA SER A 125 10.46 -2.05 -15.74
C SER A 125 11.05 -2.77 -14.52
N GLY A 126 10.45 -2.62 -13.32
CA GLY A 126 10.84 -3.34 -12.11
C GLY A 126 11.84 -2.63 -11.21
N ARG A 127 12.05 -1.30 -11.34
CA ARG A 127 13.00 -0.54 -10.50
C ARG A 127 12.74 -0.76 -9.00
N ASP A 128 11.52 -0.52 -8.56
CA ASP A 128 11.14 -0.64 -7.14
C ASP A 128 11.18 -2.11 -6.71
N CYS A 129 10.70 -3.04 -7.56
CA CYS A 129 10.83 -4.48 -7.35
C CYS A 129 12.27 -4.93 -7.07
N TYR A 130 13.24 -4.46 -7.87
CA TYR A 130 14.64 -4.82 -7.72
C TYR A 130 15.33 -4.15 -6.53
N ALA A 131 14.92 -2.94 -6.15
CA ALA A 131 15.36 -2.33 -4.91
C ALA A 131 14.84 -3.12 -3.71
N LEU A 132 13.54 -3.43 -3.69
CA LEU A 132 12.89 -4.20 -2.64
C LEU A 132 13.43 -5.63 -2.54
N SER A 133 13.74 -6.27 -3.65
CA SER A 133 14.38 -7.59 -3.72
C SER A 133 15.66 -7.65 -2.88
N GLN A 134 16.46 -6.57 -2.85
CA GLN A 134 17.63 -6.48 -1.98
C GLN A 134 17.24 -6.32 -0.52
N LEU A 135 16.27 -5.44 -0.25
CA LEU A 135 15.85 -5.06 1.11
C LEU A 135 15.13 -6.19 1.85
N VAL A 136 14.36 -7.02 1.14
CA VAL A 136 13.72 -8.21 1.74
C VAL A 136 14.70 -9.36 1.93
N GLY A 137 15.85 -9.34 1.23
CA GLY A 137 16.87 -10.37 1.26
C GLY A 137 16.49 -11.68 0.54
N GLU A 138 17.42 -12.64 0.54
CA GLU A 138 17.31 -13.90 -0.23
C GLU A 138 16.12 -14.78 0.18
N LYS A 139 15.61 -14.63 1.40
CA LYS A 139 14.44 -15.38 1.91
C LYS A 139 13.10 -14.68 1.67
N GLY A 140 13.13 -13.39 1.34
CA GLY A 140 11.94 -12.65 0.92
C GLY A 140 11.63 -12.89 -0.54
N HIS A 141 10.53 -12.31 -1.02
CA HIS A 141 10.15 -12.39 -2.43
C HIS A 141 9.46 -11.12 -2.88
N VAL A 142 9.67 -10.71 -4.13
CA VAL A 142 8.96 -9.58 -4.73
C VAL A 142 8.30 -10.01 -6.04
N THR A 143 7.00 -9.78 -6.16
CA THR A 143 6.27 -9.96 -7.41
C THR A 143 5.89 -8.61 -7.97
N GLY A 144 6.29 -8.30 -9.19
CA GLY A 144 5.79 -7.14 -9.94
C GLY A 144 4.72 -7.56 -10.95
N ILE A 145 3.62 -6.81 -11.02
CA ILE A 145 2.62 -6.97 -12.07
C ILE A 145 2.47 -5.66 -12.84
N ASP A 146 2.46 -5.74 -14.17
CA ASP A 146 2.25 -4.57 -15.03
C ASP A 146 1.43 -4.93 -16.27
N MET A 147 0.61 -3.98 -16.74
CA MET A 147 -0.22 -4.14 -17.92
C MET A 147 0.53 -3.86 -19.23
N THR A 148 1.81 -3.51 -19.19
CA THR A 148 2.62 -3.17 -20.36
C THR A 148 3.64 -4.26 -20.64
N GLU A 149 3.40 -5.08 -21.67
CA GLU A 149 4.25 -6.24 -21.98
C GLU A 149 5.73 -5.87 -22.16
N GLY A 150 6.02 -4.80 -22.91
CA GLY A 150 7.40 -4.33 -23.12
C GLY A 150 8.11 -3.87 -21.84
N GLN A 151 7.38 -3.40 -20.83
CA GLN A 151 7.98 -3.08 -19.51
C GLN A 151 8.33 -4.35 -18.74
N VAL A 152 7.42 -5.32 -18.73
CA VAL A 152 7.61 -6.63 -18.10
C VAL A 152 8.77 -7.40 -18.76
N GLU A 153 8.93 -7.30 -20.07
CA GLU A 153 10.07 -7.90 -20.79
C GLU A 153 11.40 -7.29 -20.35
N VAL A 154 11.48 -5.96 -20.21
CA VAL A 154 12.68 -5.29 -19.69
C VAL A 154 12.97 -5.72 -18.27
N ALA A 155 11.95 -5.81 -17.42
CA ALA A 155 12.09 -6.31 -16.05
C ALA A 155 12.72 -7.72 -16.07
N LYS A 156 12.11 -8.66 -16.80
CA LYS A 156 12.62 -10.05 -16.89
C LYS A 156 14.04 -10.16 -17.45
N LYS A 157 14.38 -9.33 -18.45
CA LYS A 157 15.70 -9.33 -19.12
C LYS A 157 16.86 -9.16 -18.13
N TYR A 158 16.68 -8.35 -17.08
CA TYR A 158 17.74 -7.99 -16.15
C TYR A 158 17.75 -8.80 -14.86
N MET A 159 16.95 -9.86 -14.76
CA MET A 159 16.87 -10.66 -13.53
C MET A 159 18.20 -11.28 -13.12
N ASN A 160 18.94 -11.89 -14.06
CA ASN A 160 20.24 -12.51 -13.75
C ASN A 160 21.26 -11.49 -13.27
N TYR A 161 21.32 -10.31 -13.92
CA TYR A 161 22.19 -9.22 -13.50
C TYR A 161 21.98 -8.86 -12.03
N HIS A 162 20.72 -8.69 -11.61
CA HIS A 162 20.41 -8.32 -10.24
C HIS A 162 20.74 -9.46 -9.26
N MET A 163 20.46 -10.72 -9.59
CA MET A 163 20.79 -11.84 -8.71
C MET A 163 22.30 -11.98 -8.50
N GLU A 164 23.10 -11.81 -9.55
CA GLU A 164 24.56 -11.77 -9.45
C GLU A 164 25.05 -10.56 -8.64
N LYS A 165 24.49 -9.37 -8.90
CA LYS A 165 24.82 -8.13 -8.19
C LYS A 165 24.55 -8.24 -6.69
N TYR A 166 23.51 -8.97 -6.29
CA TYR A 166 23.10 -9.14 -4.90
C TYR A 166 23.72 -10.37 -4.23
N GLY A 167 24.35 -11.26 -5.02
CA GLY A 167 24.94 -12.50 -4.53
C GLY A 167 23.91 -13.57 -4.14
N PHE A 168 22.70 -13.52 -4.72
CA PHE A 168 21.63 -14.48 -4.43
C PHE A 168 21.79 -15.76 -5.26
N ARG A 169 21.50 -16.91 -4.64
CA ARG A 169 21.62 -18.23 -5.27
C ARG A 169 20.50 -18.54 -6.25
N ALA A 170 19.36 -17.88 -6.08
CA ALA A 170 18.18 -18.04 -6.92
C ALA A 170 17.42 -16.71 -7.04
N PRO A 171 16.65 -16.50 -8.13
CA PRO A 171 15.75 -15.38 -8.25
C PRO A 171 14.74 -15.28 -7.09
N ASN A 172 14.74 -14.14 -6.41
CA ASN A 172 13.69 -13.79 -5.43
C ASN A 172 12.69 -12.78 -5.99
N VAL A 173 12.65 -12.61 -7.32
CA VAL A 173 11.70 -11.75 -8.02
C VAL A 173 10.89 -12.52 -9.05
N THR A 174 9.64 -12.11 -9.26
CA THR A 174 8.76 -12.60 -10.33
C THR A 174 8.10 -11.41 -11.02
N PHE A 175 8.01 -11.42 -12.35
CA PHE A 175 7.29 -10.39 -13.10
C PHE A 175 6.16 -10.98 -13.94
N ILE A 176 4.97 -10.39 -13.82
CA ILE A 176 3.73 -10.86 -14.43
C ILE A 176 3.17 -9.77 -15.34
N TYR A 177 2.80 -10.16 -16.56
CA TYR A 177 2.01 -9.31 -17.44
C TYR A 177 0.53 -9.52 -17.11
N GLY A 178 -0.17 -8.46 -16.72
CA GLY A 178 -1.57 -8.56 -16.33
C GLY A 178 -2.14 -7.26 -15.76
N TYR A 179 -3.42 -7.30 -15.44
CA TYR A 179 -4.16 -6.16 -14.91
C TYR A 179 -4.27 -6.25 -13.39
N ILE A 180 -4.12 -5.11 -12.70
CA ILE A 180 -4.14 -5.06 -11.23
C ILE A 180 -5.54 -5.28 -10.64
N GLU A 181 -6.61 -5.09 -11.41
CA GLU A 181 -7.98 -5.46 -11.04
C GLU A 181 -8.30 -6.96 -11.20
N LYS A 182 -7.36 -7.74 -11.74
CA LYS A 182 -7.52 -9.15 -12.13
C LYS A 182 -6.36 -10.03 -11.63
N LEU A 183 -5.86 -9.76 -10.42
CA LEU A 183 -4.73 -10.51 -9.84
C LEU A 183 -4.99 -12.03 -9.81
N GLY A 184 -6.23 -12.46 -9.59
CA GLY A 184 -6.61 -13.87 -9.60
C GLY A 184 -6.43 -14.54 -10.97
N GLU A 185 -6.80 -13.85 -12.05
CA GLU A 185 -6.57 -14.32 -13.43
C GLU A 185 -5.07 -14.40 -13.75
N ALA A 186 -4.28 -13.48 -13.16
CA ALA A 186 -2.83 -13.45 -13.26
C ALA A 186 -2.12 -14.54 -12.41
N GLY A 187 -2.88 -15.43 -11.74
CA GLY A 187 -2.34 -16.55 -10.95
C GLY A 187 -1.95 -16.18 -9.52
N ILE A 188 -2.28 -14.98 -9.05
CA ILE A 188 -1.91 -14.51 -7.73
C ILE A 188 -2.89 -15.06 -6.67
N LYS A 189 -2.34 -15.83 -5.74
CA LYS A 189 -3.09 -16.58 -4.72
C LYS A 189 -3.59 -15.69 -3.60
N ASN A 190 -4.67 -16.12 -2.94
CA ASN A 190 -5.15 -15.50 -1.72
C ASN A 190 -4.08 -15.54 -0.64
N GLU A 191 -4.04 -14.53 0.21
CA GLU A 191 -3.26 -14.52 1.47
C GLU A 191 -1.79 -14.93 1.30
N SER A 192 -1.16 -14.44 0.24
CA SER A 192 0.20 -14.81 -0.16
C SER A 192 1.23 -13.72 0.10
N TYR A 193 0.82 -12.46 0.28
CA TYR A 193 1.73 -11.33 0.48
C TYR A 193 1.61 -10.71 1.86
N ASP A 194 2.75 -10.31 2.42
CA ASP A 194 2.83 -9.53 3.65
C ASP A 194 2.56 -8.04 3.35
N ILE A 195 3.01 -7.58 2.18
CA ILE A 195 2.93 -6.18 1.77
C ILE A 195 2.47 -6.11 0.31
N VAL A 196 1.53 -5.23 0.02
CA VAL A 196 1.24 -4.77 -1.33
C VAL A 196 1.63 -3.31 -1.41
N ILE A 197 2.33 -2.92 -2.47
CA ILE A 197 2.67 -1.51 -2.73
C ILE A 197 2.10 -1.05 -4.06
N SER A 198 1.91 0.25 -4.18
CA SER A 198 1.61 0.91 -5.45
C SER A 198 2.06 2.36 -5.41
N ASN A 199 2.49 2.89 -6.55
CA ASN A 199 2.92 4.27 -6.69
C ASN A 199 2.23 4.93 -7.89
N CYS A 200 1.17 5.71 -7.62
CA CYS A 200 0.40 6.47 -8.61
C CYS A 200 -0.25 5.64 -9.72
N VAL A 201 -0.63 4.38 -9.45
CA VAL A 201 -1.24 3.49 -10.47
C VAL A 201 -2.73 3.27 -10.24
N ILE A 202 -3.20 3.30 -9.00
CA ILE A 202 -4.61 2.97 -8.68
C ILE A 202 -5.55 4.00 -9.31
N ASN A 203 -5.14 5.27 -9.38
CA ASN A 203 -5.90 6.31 -10.08
C ASN A 203 -6.09 6.09 -11.57
N LEU A 204 -5.21 5.30 -12.22
CA LEU A 204 -5.32 4.97 -13.64
C LEU A 204 -6.39 3.90 -13.91
N VAL A 205 -6.86 3.22 -12.86
CA VAL A 205 -7.91 2.20 -12.95
C VAL A 205 -9.28 2.82 -12.73
N PRO A 206 -10.27 2.54 -13.61
CA PRO A 206 -11.65 2.99 -13.41
C PRO A 206 -12.29 2.42 -12.13
N ASP A 207 -12.26 1.10 -11.97
CA ASP A 207 -12.85 0.41 -10.81
C ASP A 207 -11.80 0.20 -9.70
N LYS A 208 -11.61 1.25 -8.92
CA LYS A 208 -10.69 1.25 -7.77
C LYS A 208 -11.15 0.31 -6.66
N GLN A 209 -12.46 0.13 -6.50
CA GLN A 209 -13.00 -0.79 -5.51
C GLN A 209 -12.59 -2.23 -5.82
N ARG A 210 -12.64 -2.63 -7.10
CA ARG A 210 -12.17 -3.95 -7.54
C ARG A 210 -10.68 -4.17 -7.26
N VAL A 211 -9.85 -3.15 -7.49
CA VAL A 211 -8.41 -3.21 -7.14
C VAL A 211 -8.24 -3.44 -5.63
N LEU A 212 -8.89 -2.64 -4.78
CA LEU A 212 -8.79 -2.82 -3.33
C LEU A 212 -9.29 -4.19 -2.87
N GLN A 213 -10.34 -4.74 -3.49
CA GLN A 213 -10.81 -6.11 -3.22
C GLN A 213 -9.76 -7.17 -3.57
N GLU A 214 -9.11 -7.06 -4.73
CA GLU A 214 -8.02 -7.97 -5.09
C GLU A 214 -6.83 -7.85 -4.13
N VAL A 215 -6.46 -6.62 -3.75
CA VAL A 215 -5.40 -6.37 -2.76
C VAL A 215 -5.74 -7.03 -1.43
N TYR A 216 -6.96 -6.82 -0.92
CA TYR A 216 -7.42 -7.44 0.32
C TYR A 216 -7.40 -8.96 0.26
N ARG A 217 -7.78 -9.54 -0.89
CA ARG A 217 -7.76 -10.99 -1.12
C ARG A 217 -6.35 -11.56 -1.05
N VAL A 218 -5.36 -10.90 -1.67
CA VAL A 218 -3.98 -11.42 -1.78
C VAL A 218 -3.14 -11.15 -0.53
N LEU A 219 -3.51 -10.17 0.29
CA LEU A 219 -2.84 -9.90 1.57
C LEU A 219 -3.12 -11.00 2.59
N LYS A 220 -2.08 -11.40 3.33
CA LYS A 220 -2.21 -12.19 4.56
C LYS A 220 -2.96 -11.39 5.62
N HIS A 221 -3.52 -12.07 6.62
CA HIS A 221 -3.92 -11.39 7.85
C HIS A 221 -2.69 -10.78 8.53
N GLY A 222 -2.81 -9.53 8.97
CA GLY A 222 -1.68 -8.70 9.41
C GLY A 222 -0.94 -7.99 8.28
N GLY A 223 -1.28 -8.29 7.03
CA GLY A 223 -0.67 -7.69 5.85
C GLY A 223 -1.13 -6.25 5.61
N GLU A 224 -0.36 -5.52 4.81
CA GLU A 224 -0.50 -4.08 4.60
C GLU A 224 -0.50 -3.72 3.11
N LEU A 225 -1.45 -2.87 2.69
CA LEU A 225 -1.31 -2.06 1.49
C LEU A 225 -0.63 -0.73 1.89
N TYR A 226 0.59 -0.50 1.41
CA TYR A 226 1.35 0.74 1.60
C TYR A 226 1.53 1.41 0.25
N PHE A 227 0.83 2.51 0.00
CA PHE A 227 0.76 3.08 -1.34
C PHE A 227 0.72 4.60 -1.32
N SER A 228 1.24 5.20 -2.38
CA SER A 228 1.13 6.63 -2.65
C SER A 228 0.29 6.84 -3.89
N ASP A 229 -0.66 7.77 -3.82
CA ASP A 229 -1.45 8.18 -4.97
C ASP A 229 -1.86 9.66 -4.86
N VAL A 230 -2.49 10.17 -5.92
CA VAL A 230 -3.02 11.52 -5.96
C VAL A 230 -4.45 11.56 -5.42
N TYR A 231 -4.75 12.57 -4.60
CA TYR A 231 -6.08 12.81 -4.08
C TYR A 231 -6.53 14.24 -4.36
N ALA A 232 -7.82 14.38 -4.65
CA ALA A 232 -8.47 15.65 -4.91
C ALA A 232 -9.11 16.22 -3.63
N SER A 233 -9.18 17.55 -3.54
CA SER A 233 -9.82 18.26 -2.43
C SER A 233 -11.34 18.17 -2.45
N LEU A 234 -11.92 17.78 -3.59
CA LEU A 234 -13.35 17.70 -3.87
C LEU A 234 -13.62 16.62 -4.92
N GLU A 235 -14.89 16.26 -5.11
CA GLU A 235 -15.29 15.36 -6.19
C GLU A 235 -14.96 15.98 -7.55
N LEU A 236 -14.23 15.25 -8.39
CA LEU A 236 -13.77 15.77 -9.67
C LEU A 236 -14.94 16.10 -10.62
N PRO A 237 -14.98 17.32 -11.18
CA PRO A 237 -15.86 17.67 -12.30
C PRO A 237 -15.65 16.75 -13.51
N GLU A 238 -16.68 16.58 -14.35
CA GLU A 238 -16.62 15.68 -15.51
C GLU A 238 -15.56 16.14 -16.53
N GLU A 239 -15.33 17.45 -16.61
CA GLU A 239 -14.29 18.06 -17.44
C GLU A 239 -12.90 17.55 -17.06
N ILE A 240 -12.61 17.39 -15.76
CA ILE A 240 -11.35 16.80 -15.28
C ILE A 240 -11.31 15.29 -15.52
N ARG A 241 -12.41 14.58 -15.21
CA ARG A 241 -12.51 13.11 -15.34
C ARG A 241 -12.37 12.59 -16.77
N THR A 242 -12.74 13.39 -17.76
CA THR A 242 -12.69 13.02 -19.18
C THR A 242 -11.45 13.52 -19.90
N HIS A 243 -10.66 14.40 -19.28
CA HIS A 243 -9.49 14.99 -19.91
C HIS A 243 -8.33 13.99 -19.99
N LYS A 244 -8.01 13.52 -21.20
CA LYS A 244 -7.01 12.46 -21.43
C LYS A 244 -5.64 12.74 -20.82
N ILE A 245 -5.14 13.98 -20.92
CA ILE A 245 -3.84 14.35 -20.33
C ILE A 245 -3.90 14.31 -18.80
N LEU A 246 -4.98 14.81 -18.18
CA LEU A 246 -5.10 14.80 -16.72
C LEU A 246 -5.23 13.37 -16.22
N TRP A 247 -5.93 12.50 -16.96
CA TRP A 247 -5.98 11.07 -16.64
C TRP A 247 -4.59 10.43 -16.70
N GLY A 248 -3.82 10.68 -17.76
CA GLY A 248 -2.45 10.17 -17.91
C GLY A 248 -1.47 10.68 -16.84
N GLU A 249 -1.73 11.87 -16.28
CA GLU A 249 -0.99 12.44 -15.15
C GLU A 249 -1.56 12.03 -13.78
N CYS A 250 -2.42 11.02 -13.73
CA CYS A 250 -3.09 10.50 -12.52
C CYS A 250 -4.02 11.49 -11.79
N LEU A 251 -4.30 12.65 -12.38
CA LEU A 251 -5.20 13.68 -11.83
C LEU A 251 -6.67 13.42 -12.18
N GLY A 252 -6.95 13.03 -13.43
CA GLY A 252 -8.31 12.81 -13.94
C GLY A 252 -9.03 11.65 -13.28
N GLY A 253 -8.27 10.68 -12.77
CA GLY A 253 -8.78 9.53 -12.03
C GLY A 253 -8.67 9.67 -10.51
N ALA A 254 -8.22 10.82 -9.98
CA ALA A 254 -7.99 10.99 -8.56
C ALA A 254 -9.27 10.86 -7.73
N LEU A 255 -9.17 10.18 -6.60
CA LEU A 255 -10.26 10.09 -5.63
C LEU A 255 -10.42 11.41 -4.87
N TYR A 256 -11.66 11.75 -4.53
CA TYR A 256 -11.88 12.65 -3.40
C TYR A 256 -11.30 11.98 -2.14
N TRP A 257 -10.43 12.68 -1.41
CA TRP A 257 -9.64 12.04 -0.36
C TRP A 257 -10.48 11.32 0.71
N LYS A 258 -11.69 11.80 1.01
CA LYS A 258 -12.59 11.15 2.00
C LYS A 258 -13.17 9.83 1.52
N ASP A 259 -13.30 9.63 0.21
CA ASP A 259 -13.86 8.42 -0.37
C ASP A 259 -12.96 7.21 -0.13
N LEU A 260 -11.65 7.41 0.08
CA LEU A 260 -10.72 6.33 0.38
C LEU A 260 -11.16 5.56 1.64
N ALA A 261 -11.57 6.26 2.70
CA ALA A 261 -12.00 5.62 3.94
C ALA A 261 -13.27 4.78 3.73
N ILE A 262 -14.21 5.28 2.92
CA ILE A 262 -15.44 4.58 2.57
C ILE A 262 -15.13 3.31 1.76
N LEU A 263 -14.28 3.43 0.74
CA LEU A 263 -13.86 2.29 -0.09
C LEU A 263 -13.10 1.24 0.73
N ALA A 264 -12.16 1.67 1.58
CA ALA A 264 -11.40 0.79 2.46
C ALA A 264 -12.33 0.01 3.41
N GLN A 265 -13.29 0.70 4.04
CA GLN A 265 -14.27 0.08 4.91
C GLN A 265 -15.18 -0.92 4.17
N ASN A 266 -15.66 -0.56 2.99
CA ASN A 266 -16.51 -1.44 2.16
C ASN A 266 -15.82 -2.74 1.77
N VAL A 267 -14.49 -2.72 1.63
CA VAL A 267 -13.68 -3.90 1.33
C VAL A 267 -13.32 -4.70 2.58
N GLY A 268 -13.19 -4.03 3.73
CA GLY A 268 -12.87 -4.65 5.02
C GLY A 268 -11.48 -4.29 5.58
N PHE A 269 -10.79 -3.30 5.00
CA PHE A 269 -9.57 -2.75 5.59
C PHE A 269 -9.87 -1.96 6.86
N CYS A 270 -8.88 -1.86 7.75
CA CYS A 270 -8.88 -0.84 8.79
C CYS A 270 -8.95 0.58 8.17
N PRO A 271 -9.41 1.59 8.94
CA PRO A 271 -9.30 2.99 8.57
C PRO A 271 -7.91 3.32 7.99
N PRO A 272 -7.84 3.99 6.83
CA PRO A 272 -6.56 4.39 6.23
C PRO A 272 -5.75 5.27 7.18
N ARG A 273 -4.46 4.97 7.34
CA ARG A 273 -3.54 5.79 8.14
C ARG A 273 -2.67 6.62 7.22
N LEU A 274 -2.74 7.94 7.35
CA LEU A 274 -1.97 8.88 6.55
C LEU A 274 -0.51 8.90 7.03
N VAL A 275 0.44 8.69 6.11
CA VAL A 275 1.88 8.61 6.43
C VAL A 275 2.59 9.91 6.03
N THR A 276 2.43 10.33 4.79
CA THR A 276 3.00 11.60 4.28
C THR A 276 2.04 12.25 3.30
N ALA A 277 2.13 13.56 3.12
CA ALA A 277 1.40 14.28 2.10
C ALA A 277 2.23 15.47 1.56
N ASN A 278 2.12 15.76 0.26
CA ASN A 278 2.74 16.91 -0.39
C ASN A 278 1.77 17.53 -1.40
N LEU A 279 1.68 18.86 -1.40
CA LEU A 279 0.83 19.58 -2.35
C LEU A 279 1.34 19.40 -3.79
N ILE A 280 0.40 19.23 -4.71
CA ILE A 280 0.66 19.14 -6.14
C ILE A 280 0.33 20.49 -6.77
N THR A 281 1.24 20.96 -7.61
CA THR A 281 1.12 22.14 -8.46
C THR A 281 1.16 21.72 -9.93
N VAL A 282 0.29 22.32 -10.73
CA VAL A 282 0.24 22.07 -12.17
C VAL A 282 0.87 23.26 -12.86
N GLN A 283 1.98 23.05 -13.58
CA GLN A 283 2.75 24.15 -14.19
C GLN A 283 2.32 24.45 -15.64
N ASN A 284 1.18 23.89 -16.06
CA ASN A 284 0.61 24.09 -17.38
C ASN A 284 -0.67 24.93 -17.26
N LYS A 285 -0.65 26.15 -17.81
CA LYS A 285 -1.75 27.12 -17.74
C LYS A 285 -3.06 26.63 -18.35
N GLU A 286 -2.99 25.82 -19.40
CA GLU A 286 -4.18 25.23 -20.03
C GLU A 286 -4.84 24.23 -19.08
N LEU A 287 -4.02 23.38 -18.43
CA LEU A 287 -4.50 22.41 -17.45
C LEU A 287 -4.99 23.08 -16.16
N GLU A 288 -4.33 24.14 -15.70
CA GLU A 288 -4.79 24.95 -14.55
C GLU A 288 -6.22 25.48 -14.79
N SER A 289 -6.51 25.95 -16.01
CA SER A 289 -7.85 26.43 -16.37
C SER A 289 -8.91 25.32 -16.35
N VAL A 290 -8.55 24.08 -16.69
CA VAL A 290 -9.46 22.92 -16.63
C VAL A 290 -9.68 22.46 -15.19
N ILE A 291 -8.64 22.54 -14.36
CA ILE A 291 -8.66 22.13 -12.96
C ILE A 291 -9.50 23.08 -12.09
N GLY A 292 -9.48 24.38 -12.39
CA GLY A 292 -10.21 25.39 -11.62
C GLY A 292 -9.77 25.40 -10.16
N ASP A 293 -10.75 25.39 -9.24
CA ASP A 293 -10.50 25.43 -7.79
C ASP A 293 -10.11 24.06 -7.19
N CYS A 294 -10.08 22.99 -7.99
CA CYS A 294 -9.73 21.67 -7.51
C CYS A 294 -8.24 21.61 -7.14
N ARG A 295 -7.94 21.31 -5.88
CA ARG A 295 -6.57 21.13 -5.40
C ARG A 295 -6.23 19.66 -5.36
N PHE A 296 -4.95 19.34 -5.54
CA PHE A 296 -4.44 17.98 -5.51
C PHE A 296 -3.32 17.83 -4.48
N VAL A 297 -3.24 16.65 -3.90
CA VAL A 297 -2.20 16.25 -2.95
C VAL A 297 -1.69 14.87 -3.32
N SER A 298 -0.38 14.66 -3.28
CA SER A 298 0.23 13.33 -3.31
C SER A 298 0.31 12.85 -1.86
N ALA A 299 -0.35 11.75 -1.54
CA ALA A 299 -0.40 11.24 -0.18
C ALA A 299 -0.07 9.75 -0.12
N THR A 300 0.70 9.37 0.89
CA THR A 300 1.01 7.98 1.22
C THR A 300 0.10 7.51 2.32
N PHE A 301 -0.63 6.44 2.08
CA PHE A 301 -1.48 5.79 3.07
C PHE A 301 -1.01 4.36 3.34
N ARG A 302 -1.32 3.89 4.56
CA ARG A 302 -1.22 2.47 4.92
C ARG A 302 -2.56 1.91 5.38
N LEU A 303 -2.97 0.80 4.79
CA LEU A 303 -4.22 0.09 5.07
C LEU A 303 -3.88 -1.35 5.50
N PHE A 304 -4.28 -1.74 6.69
CA PHE A 304 -4.01 -3.08 7.24
C PHE A 304 -5.23 -4.00 7.07
N LYS A 305 -4.96 -5.26 6.69
CA LYS A 305 -5.93 -6.36 6.77
C LYS A 305 -5.79 -7.04 8.12
N LEU A 306 -6.68 -6.76 9.05
CA LEU A 306 -6.68 -7.42 10.36
C LEU A 306 -7.70 -8.56 10.45
N PRO A 307 -7.44 -9.59 11.28
CA PRO A 307 -8.48 -10.55 11.66
C PRO A 307 -9.59 -9.83 12.45
N MET A 308 -10.84 -10.29 12.32
CA MET A 308 -12.01 -9.64 12.98
C MET A 308 -11.94 -9.61 14.52
N THR A 309 -11.02 -10.36 15.13
CA THR A 309 -10.82 -10.39 16.58
C THR A 309 -9.58 -9.58 16.96
N GLY A 310 -9.77 -8.29 17.27
CA GLY A 310 -8.74 -7.41 17.81
C GLY A 310 -8.65 -7.47 19.34
N PRO A 311 -7.58 -6.91 19.94
CA PRO A 311 -7.59 -6.56 21.36
C PRO A 311 -8.75 -5.59 21.64
N THR A 312 -9.48 -5.84 22.72
CA THR A 312 -10.63 -5.05 23.16
C THR A 312 -10.27 -3.89 24.08
N GLU A 313 -8.96 -3.68 24.31
CA GLU A 313 -8.46 -2.79 25.36
C GLU A 313 -7.25 -2.01 24.87
N ARG A 314 -7.18 -0.75 25.29
CA ARG A 314 -6.03 0.13 25.09
C ARG A 314 -4.75 -0.51 25.63
N CYS A 315 -3.64 -0.24 24.96
CA CYS A 315 -2.35 -0.82 25.30
C CYS A 315 -1.27 0.25 25.47
N GLN A 316 -0.29 -0.06 26.30
CA GLN A 316 1.01 0.59 26.27
C GLN A 316 1.94 -0.21 25.36
N VAL A 317 2.60 0.48 24.43
CA VAL A 317 3.56 -0.11 23.50
C VAL A 317 4.93 0.51 23.67
N THR A 318 5.98 -0.28 23.56
CA THR A 318 7.37 0.18 23.58
C THR A 318 8.10 -0.38 22.38
N TYR A 319 8.69 0.49 21.57
CA TYR A 319 9.46 0.11 20.40
C TYR A 319 10.90 -0.28 20.79
N ASN A 320 11.36 -1.42 20.29
CA ASN A 320 12.65 -1.99 20.67
C ASN A 320 13.82 -1.57 19.75
N GLY A 321 13.52 -0.95 18.59
CA GLY A 321 14.55 -0.49 17.66
C GLY A 321 15.19 -1.59 16.82
N GLY A 322 14.46 -2.67 16.52
CA GLY A 322 14.97 -3.80 15.74
C GLY A 322 14.79 -3.68 14.23
N ILE A 323 14.11 -2.62 13.76
CA ILE A 323 13.86 -2.41 12.33
C ILE A 323 15.08 -1.71 11.70
N THR A 324 15.70 -2.35 10.72
CA THR A 324 16.83 -1.84 9.94
C THR A 324 16.53 -0.44 9.38
N GLY A 325 17.42 0.52 9.66
CA GLY A 325 17.28 1.93 9.27
C GLY A 325 16.38 2.78 10.15
N HIS A 326 15.70 2.19 11.13
CA HIS A 326 14.78 2.85 12.06
C HIS A 326 15.15 2.59 13.53
N GLU A 327 16.42 2.28 13.81
CA GLU A 327 16.87 1.79 15.12
C GLU A 327 16.64 2.78 16.27
N LYS A 328 16.62 4.09 15.96
CA LYS A 328 16.37 5.15 16.94
C LYS A 328 14.89 5.47 17.12
N GLY A 329 14.09 5.23 16.09
CA GLY A 329 12.66 5.51 16.10
C GLY A 329 11.99 5.23 14.77
N LEU A 330 10.72 4.87 14.86
CA LEU A 330 9.84 4.55 13.74
C LEU A 330 8.78 5.64 13.60
N VAL A 331 8.82 6.39 12.51
CA VAL A 331 7.69 7.22 12.09
C VAL A 331 6.69 6.26 11.43
N PHE A 332 5.65 5.90 12.17
CA PHE A 332 4.70 4.89 11.72
C PHE A 332 3.60 5.51 10.83
N ASP A 333 3.09 6.67 11.21
CA ASP A 333 2.15 7.46 10.42
C ASP A 333 2.24 8.93 10.89
N ALA A 334 1.40 9.81 10.36
CA ALA A 334 1.36 11.22 10.73
C ALA A 334 1.06 11.46 12.22
N ASN A 335 0.51 10.47 12.92
CA ASN A 335 0.05 10.57 14.30
C ASN A 335 1.03 9.93 15.29
N PHE A 336 1.69 8.85 14.87
CA PHE A 336 2.55 8.03 15.71
C PHE A 336 4.01 8.01 15.24
N THR A 337 4.89 8.48 16.12
CA THR A 337 6.33 8.23 16.04
C THR A 337 6.76 7.51 17.32
N PHE A 338 7.27 6.29 17.18
CA PHE A 338 7.72 5.47 18.29
C PHE A 338 9.24 5.57 18.43
N LYS A 339 9.73 6.22 19.47
CA LYS A 339 11.18 6.24 19.75
C LYS A 339 11.58 4.99 20.53
N LYS A 340 12.79 4.52 20.30
CA LYS A 340 13.31 3.32 20.97
C LYS A 340 13.28 3.51 22.49
N GLY A 341 12.65 2.55 23.19
CA GLY A 341 12.58 2.51 24.65
C GLY A 341 11.55 3.47 25.28
N GLU A 342 10.89 4.33 24.49
CA GLU A 342 9.80 5.17 24.99
C GLU A 342 8.49 4.36 24.97
N THR A 343 7.75 4.39 26.09
CA THR A 343 6.42 3.79 26.18
C THR A 343 5.35 4.79 25.74
N VAL A 344 4.51 4.38 24.81
CA VAL A 344 3.41 5.19 24.25
C VAL A 344 2.10 4.46 24.47
N GLU A 345 1.07 5.17 24.93
CA GLU A 345 -0.30 4.64 24.97
C GLU A 345 -0.93 4.70 23.59
N VAL A 346 -1.55 3.62 23.17
CA VAL A 346 -2.22 3.49 21.87
C VAL A 346 -3.63 2.92 22.06
N ASP A 347 -4.50 3.24 21.12
CA ASP A 347 -5.84 2.67 21.04
C ASP A 347 -5.82 1.18 20.66
N GLU A 348 -7.01 0.59 20.74
CA GLU A 348 -7.29 -0.82 20.45
C GLU A 348 -6.87 -1.20 19.03
N GLU A 349 -7.17 -0.34 18.05
CA GLU A 349 -6.86 -0.59 16.64
C GLU A 349 -5.36 -0.58 16.37
N THR A 350 -4.65 0.43 16.87
CA THR A 350 -3.19 0.52 16.74
C THR A 350 -2.50 -0.63 17.45
N ALA A 351 -2.98 -1.01 18.65
CA ALA A 351 -2.50 -2.19 19.35
C ALA A 351 -2.73 -3.47 18.52
N ALA A 352 -3.90 -3.60 17.88
CA ALA A 352 -4.22 -4.71 17.00
C ALA A 352 -3.26 -4.78 15.80
N ILE A 353 -2.99 -3.65 15.16
CA ILE A 353 -2.09 -3.54 14.02
C ILE A 353 -0.68 -3.96 14.42
N LEU A 354 -0.12 -3.36 15.47
CA LEU A 354 1.23 -3.66 15.92
C LEU A 354 1.38 -5.13 16.33
N LYS A 355 0.35 -5.71 16.97
CA LYS A 355 0.38 -7.10 17.45
C LYS A 355 0.26 -8.14 16.33
N ASN A 356 -0.53 -7.88 15.29
CA ASN A 356 -0.88 -8.89 14.28
C ASN A 356 -0.11 -8.73 12.96
N SER A 357 0.62 -7.64 12.77
CA SER A 357 1.43 -7.40 11.57
C SER A 357 2.89 -7.81 11.78
N ARG A 358 3.70 -7.66 10.73
CA ARG A 358 5.16 -7.89 10.77
C ARG A 358 5.90 -7.07 11.83
N PHE A 359 5.32 -5.97 12.31
CA PHE A 359 5.90 -5.14 13.36
C PHE A 359 5.90 -5.80 14.75
N ALA A 360 5.16 -6.89 14.96
CA ALA A 360 4.93 -7.48 16.28
C ALA A 360 6.22 -7.82 17.05
N GLN A 361 7.29 -8.22 16.35
CA GLN A 361 8.55 -8.60 16.98
C GLN A 361 9.34 -7.39 17.53
N ASP A 362 9.04 -6.20 17.02
CA ASP A 362 9.73 -4.96 17.35
C ASP A 362 9.04 -4.14 18.45
N PHE A 363 7.88 -4.60 18.93
CA PHE A 363 7.08 -3.91 19.93
C PHE A 363 6.78 -4.79 21.13
N LEU A 364 7.04 -4.26 22.32
CA LEU A 364 6.52 -4.81 23.57
C LEU A 364 5.14 -4.19 23.84
N ILE A 365 4.08 -5.01 23.88
CA ILE A 365 2.68 -4.56 24.02
C ILE A 365 2.12 -5.06 25.36
N ARG A 366 1.55 -4.16 26.17
CA ARG A 366 0.96 -4.45 27.47
C ARG A 366 -0.46 -3.84 27.59
N PRO A 367 -1.50 -4.62 27.93
CA PRO A 367 -2.83 -4.09 28.20
C PRO A 367 -2.84 -3.11 29.38
N ILE A 368 -3.74 -2.12 29.34
CA ILE A 368 -3.97 -1.20 30.45
C ILE A 368 -5.18 -1.71 31.27
N GLY A 369 -4.96 -2.16 32.50
CA GLY A 369 -6.05 -2.57 33.41
C GLY A 369 -6.76 -1.38 34.09
N GLU A 370 -8.04 -1.49 34.42
CA GLU A 370 -8.84 -0.40 35.03
C GLU A 370 -8.42 -0.01 36.48
N LYS A 371 -7.97 1.25 36.61
CA LYS A 371 -7.85 2.26 37.72
C LYS A 371 -7.53 1.89 39.19
N LEU A 372 -6.53 2.60 39.77
CA LEU A 372 -6.59 3.31 41.07
C LEU A 372 -5.60 4.51 41.11
N PRO A 373 -5.72 5.46 42.06
CA PRO A 373 -5.72 6.90 41.84
C PRO A 373 -4.32 7.49 41.54
N THR A 374 -4.36 8.60 40.83
CA THR A 374 -3.22 9.47 40.51
C THR A 374 -2.30 9.72 41.72
N ARG A 375 -1.05 9.26 41.58
CA ARG A 375 0.10 10.02 42.06
C ARG A 375 1.27 9.90 41.08
N GLY A 376 1.45 10.99 40.33
CA GLY A 376 2.74 11.45 39.85
C GLY A 376 3.25 10.84 38.55
N GLY A 377 2.99 11.55 37.43
CA GLY A 377 3.87 11.49 36.27
C GLY A 377 3.45 10.62 35.09
N CYS A 378 2.15 10.50 34.79
CA CYS A 378 1.72 10.11 33.44
C CYS A 378 1.25 11.36 32.71
N THR A 379 1.88 11.69 31.58
CA THR A 379 1.29 12.59 30.58
C THR A 379 -0.02 11.96 30.13
N ALA A 380 -1.12 12.44 30.72
CA ALA A 380 -2.46 12.12 30.26
C ALA A 380 -2.53 12.46 28.76
N LEU A 381 -3.12 11.55 27.96
CA LEU A 381 -3.52 11.83 26.60
C LEU A 381 -4.35 13.11 26.58
N GLN A 382 -3.73 14.24 26.27
CA GLN A 382 -4.46 15.30 25.60
C GLN A 382 -4.97 14.66 24.30
N ALA A 383 -6.26 14.86 23.99
CA ALA A 383 -6.81 14.45 22.71
C ALA A 383 -5.98 15.13 21.63
N LYS A 384 -5.02 14.40 21.08
CA LYS A 384 -4.22 14.85 19.96
C LYS A 384 -5.14 14.65 18.76
N ASP A 385 -5.51 15.75 18.11
CA ASP A 385 -6.33 15.68 16.90
C ASP A 385 -5.63 14.74 15.90
N ILE A 386 -6.31 13.65 15.53
CA ILE A 386 -5.75 12.66 14.62
C ILE A 386 -5.75 13.26 13.22
N ILE A 387 -4.57 13.49 12.68
CA ILE A 387 -4.37 13.99 11.33
C ILE A 387 -4.75 12.87 10.36
N THR A 388 -5.84 13.10 9.64
CA THR A 388 -6.37 12.21 8.59
C THR A 388 -6.52 12.92 7.25
N ASP A 389 -6.61 14.27 7.27
CA ASP A 389 -6.71 15.09 6.08
C ASP A 389 -5.32 15.27 5.44
N PRO A 390 -5.09 14.74 4.22
CA PRO A 390 -3.80 14.90 3.55
C PRO A 390 -3.48 16.34 3.17
N PHE A 391 -4.49 17.20 2.95
CA PHE A 391 -4.26 18.62 2.67
C PHE A 391 -3.75 19.35 3.90
N GLN A 392 -4.33 19.07 5.07
CA GLN A 392 -3.84 19.60 6.35
C GLN A 392 -2.37 19.23 6.58
N LEU A 393 -2.02 17.95 6.43
CA LEU A 393 -0.65 17.48 6.65
C LEU A 393 0.34 18.11 5.65
N ALA A 394 -0.07 18.26 4.39
CA ALA A 394 0.77 18.84 3.36
C ALA A 394 1.05 20.33 3.63
N GLU A 395 0.04 21.09 4.08
CA GLU A 395 0.17 22.51 4.44
C GLU A 395 1.07 22.71 5.67
N GLU A 396 0.92 21.88 6.71
CA GLU A 396 1.79 21.89 7.89
C GLU A 396 3.26 21.63 7.52
N SER A 397 3.49 20.68 6.61
CA SER A 397 4.82 20.31 6.13
C SER A 397 5.48 21.43 5.31
N ASP A 398 4.71 22.14 4.48
CA ASP A 398 5.22 23.23 3.65
C ASP A 398 5.57 24.47 4.49
N HIS A 399 4.74 24.77 5.51
CA HIS A 399 5.06 25.80 6.49
C HIS A 399 6.35 25.51 7.26
N MET A 400 6.64 24.25 7.63
CA MET A 400 7.92 23.90 8.26
C MET A 400 9.12 24.08 7.31
N LYS A 401 8.98 23.75 6.01
CA LYS A 401 10.04 23.98 5.01
C LYS A 401 10.35 25.46 4.84
N SER A 402 9.32 26.31 4.81
CA SER A 402 9.47 27.77 4.64
C SER A 402 10.17 28.47 5.83
N ARG A 403 10.20 27.84 7.01
CA ARG A 403 10.86 28.36 8.23
C ARG A 403 12.32 27.95 8.36
N CYS A 404 12.82 27.03 7.53
CA CYS A 404 14.24 26.70 7.45
C CYS A 404 14.92 27.67 6.47
N PRO A 405 15.83 28.55 6.89
CA PRO A 405 16.58 29.38 5.96
C PRO A 405 17.45 28.49 5.06
N PRO A 406 17.63 28.82 3.77
CA PRO A 406 18.56 28.10 2.91
C PRO A 406 19.96 28.22 3.51
N ASP A 407 20.62 27.08 3.72
CA ASP A 407 21.97 27.00 4.25
C ASP A 407 22.90 27.99 3.56
N ALA A 408 23.60 28.76 4.38
CA ALA A 408 24.63 29.68 3.98
C ALA A 408 25.63 28.97 3.05
N ALA A 409 25.67 29.43 1.80
CA ALA A 409 26.73 29.12 0.87
C ALA A 409 28.08 29.35 1.54
N GLY A 410 28.95 28.35 1.42
CA GLY A 410 30.25 28.30 2.09
C GLY A 410 31.08 29.57 1.88
N GLY A 411 31.31 30.29 2.97
CA GLY A 411 32.45 31.19 3.08
C GLY A 411 33.70 30.36 3.38
N CYS A 412 34.60 30.25 2.41
CA CYS A 412 35.97 29.81 2.65
C CYS A 412 36.59 30.72 3.73
N CYS A 413 36.86 30.17 4.91
CA CYS A 413 37.78 30.76 5.87
C CYS A 413 39.21 30.63 5.31
N ASP A 414 39.66 31.64 4.57
CA ASP A 414 41.08 31.82 4.29
C ASP A 414 41.77 32.34 5.56
N THR A 415 42.38 31.41 6.29
CA THR A 415 43.42 31.72 7.26
C THR A 415 44.64 32.30 6.54
N LYS A 416 44.84 33.63 6.57
CA LYS A 416 46.20 34.22 6.49
C LYS A 416 46.25 35.70 6.90
N LYS A 417 47.10 35.91 7.91
CA LYS A 417 47.90 37.12 8.21
C LYS A 417 47.20 38.33 8.84
N CYS A 418 47.22 38.29 10.17
CA CYS A 418 47.50 39.44 11.01
C CYS A 418 48.87 40.05 10.63
N CYS A 419 48.89 41.33 10.21
CA CYS A 419 50.04 42.25 10.33
C CYS A 419 49.64 43.68 9.90
N LYS A 420 49.53 44.57 10.91
CA LYS A 420 49.97 45.99 10.94
C LYS A 420 49.79 46.88 9.69
N ASN A 421 48.99 47.96 9.79
CA ASN A 421 49.47 49.29 10.20
C ASN A 421 48.37 50.36 10.07
N TYR A 422 48.36 51.27 11.06
CA TYR A 422 47.78 52.60 10.99
C TYR A 422 48.60 53.47 10.02
N ASN A 423 47.90 54.16 9.11
CA ASN A 423 47.95 55.62 8.92
C ASN A 423 46.90 56.04 7.90
#